data_AF-S2ITN6-F1
#
_entry.id   AF-S2ITN6-F1
#
_cell.length_a   1.000
_cell.length_b   1.000
_cell.length_c   1.000
_cell.angle_alpha   90.00
_cell.angle_beta   90.00
_cell.angle_gamma   90.00
#
_symmetry.space_group_name_H-M   'P 1'
#
loop_
_entity.id
_entity.type
_entity.pdbx_description
1 polymer ?
#
loop_
_entity_poly.entity_id
_entity_poly.type
_entity_poly.pdbx_seq_one_letter_code
_entity_poly.pdbx_strand_id
1 'polypeptide(L)'
;MTNTQHDTDNITDSSDFPLLTTATDTNTTVTLTYAQQAQKKPTKIKYARGQYRSHQPTAANLELATQVFNAAQIPPTAEYKYLYFPCNKRMKPSVIRQKLTLVGVDNLRILDAHCPDWNTIALLIHTNYETDLLAKFHAAKVNSITYDYCDPIHLRDQRHASLSREEKVTKLNQIFKNNLLRSLSFMRYPTCHSVSKFFHRQEILTTEELESYLHNSKQKQIADAFPPNATNNQPSSSSSSSQEALQSPIAASDTTTQL
;
A
#
# COMPACT_ATOMS: atom_id res chain seq x y z
N MET A 1 10.69 -23.25 55.26
CA MET A 1 10.19 -23.85 56.52
C MET A 1 8.72 -24.16 56.32
N THR A 2 8.40 -25.44 56.38
CA THR A 2 7.09 -26.08 56.13
C THR A 2 6.16 -25.92 57.33
N ASN A 3 4.88 -25.63 57.10
CA ASN A 3 3.74 -26.10 57.90
C ASN A 3 2.45 -25.85 57.09
N THR A 4 1.68 -26.85 56.66
CA THR A 4 0.79 -27.80 57.38
C THR A 4 -0.67 -27.32 57.36
N GLN A 5 -1.52 -28.27 56.93
CA GLN A 5 -2.96 -28.34 56.67
C GLN A 5 -3.87 -28.17 57.91
N HIS A 6 -5.12 -27.76 57.70
CA HIS A 6 -6.35 -28.22 58.39
C HIS A 6 -7.59 -27.74 57.57
N ASP A 7 -8.39 -28.64 57.00
CA ASP A 7 -9.61 -29.32 57.51
C ASP A 7 -10.90 -28.51 57.26
N THR A 8 -11.72 -28.89 56.26
CA THR A 8 -12.95 -29.75 56.29
C THR A 8 -14.16 -29.08 56.95
N ASP A 9 -15.24 -28.85 56.20
CA ASP A 9 -16.45 -29.68 56.28
C ASP A 9 -17.64 -29.17 55.44
N ASN A 10 -18.35 -30.16 54.91
CA ASN A 10 -19.56 -30.20 54.10
C ASN A 10 -20.81 -30.06 54.98
N ILE A 11 -21.94 -29.53 54.47
CA ILE A 11 -23.32 -29.92 54.83
C ILE A 11 -24.32 -29.36 53.80
N THR A 12 -24.97 -30.28 53.10
CA THR A 12 -26.28 -30.24 52.42
C THR A 12 -27.43 -30.14 53.42
N ASP A 13 -28.52 -29.41 53.14
CA ASP A 13 -29.90 -29.97 53.01
C ASP A 13 -30.96 -28.87 52.70
N SER A 14 -32.20 -29.31 52.47
CA SER A 14 -33.16 -28.87 51.47
C SER A 14 -34.43 -28.25 52.05
N SER A 15 -35.18 -27.55 51.17
CA SER A 15 -36.65 -27.38 51.10
C SER A 15 -37.46 -26.90 52.31
N ASP A 16 -38.17 -25.76 52.15
CA ASP A 16 -39.65 -25.76 52.16
C ASP A 16 -40.27 -24.44 51.62
N PHE A 17 -41.35 -24.58 50.84
CA PHE A 17 -42.18 -23.53 50.23
C PHE A 17 -43.29 -23.04 51.20
N PRO A 18 -43.93 -21.88 50.94
CA PRO A 18 -45.26 -21.94 50.32
C PRO A 18 -45.56 -20.84 49.27
N LEU A 19 -46.53 -21.17 48.43
CA LEU A 19 -47.09 -20.47 47.28
C LEU A 19 -48.32 -19.61 47.68
N LEU A 20 -48.50 -18.40 47.12
CA LEU A 20 -49.80 -17.93 46.58
C LEU A 20 -49.72 -16.60 45.77
N THR A 21 -50.18 -16.66 44.51
CA THR A 21 -50.98 -15.65 43.72
C THR A 21 -50.41 -14.24 43.50
N THR A 22 -50.50 -13.56 42.34
CA THR A 22 -51.28 -13.67 41.08
C THR A 22 -50.77 -12.57 40.12
N ALA A 23 -51.14 -12.69 38.84
CA ALA A 23 -51.29 -11.65 37.80
C ALA A 23 -50.20 -11.57 36.70
N THR A 24 -50.52 -12.26 35.60
CA THR A 24 -50.61 -11.77 34.21
C THR A 24 -49.61 -10.72 33.71
N ASP A 25 -48.71 -11.14 32.81
CA ASP A 25 -48.39 -10.43 31.55
C ASP A 25 -47.48 -11.33 30.68
N THR A 26 -48.07 -12.11 29.77
CA THR A 26 -47.31 -12.87 28.77
C THR A 26 -47.05 -12.01 27.54
N ASN A 27 -45.92 -11.30 27.54
CA ASN A 27 -45.30 -10.79 26.32
C ASN A 27 -44.18 -11.76 25.91
N THR A 28 -44.52 -12.76 25.11
CA THR A 28 -43.59 -13.85 24.74
C THR A 28 -42.54 -13.35 23.75
N THR A 29 -41.44 -12.78 24.24
CA THR A 29 -40.22 -12.63 23.45
C THR A 29 -39.48 -13.97 23.47
N VAL A 30 -39.70 -14.79 22.43
CA VAL A 30 -38.93 -16.01 22.22
C VAL A 30 -37.51 -15.61 21.82
N THR A 31 -36.59 -15.61 22.79
CA THR A 31 -35.15 -15.46 22.53
C THR A 31 -34.68 -16.70 21.77
N LEU A 32 -34.57 -16.57 20.45
CA LEU A 32 -34.00 -17.61 19.60
C LEU A 32 -32.56 -17.88 20.02
N THR A 33 -32.23 -19.15 20.20
CA THR A 33 -30.86 -19.57 20.48
C THR A 33 -29.96 -19.32 19.27
N TYR A 34 -28.68 -19.01 19.49
CA TYR A 34 -27.69 -18.76 18.42
C TYR A 34 -27.65 -19.89 17.37
N ALA A 35 -27.84 -21.14 17.82
CA ALA A 35 -27.96 -22.32 16.98
C ALA A 35 -29.20 -22.30 16.05
N GLN A 36 -30.33 -21.76 16.49
CA GLN A 36 -31.56 -21.63 15.69
C GLN A 36 -31.45 -20.51 14.62
N GLN A 37 -30.64 -19.47 14.87
CA GLN A 37 -30.35 -18.46 13.85
C GLN A 37 -29.40 -18.99 12.76
N ALA A 38 -28.43 -19.82 13.13
CA ALA A 38 -27.45 -20.40 12.19
C ALA A 38 -28.05 -21.42 11.19
N GLN A 39 -29.20 -22.02 11.48
CA GLN A 39 -29.86 -22.99 10.58
C GLN A 39 -30.73 -22.36 9.49
N LYS A 40 -30.99 -21.05 9.54
CA LYS A 40 -31.68 -20.35 8.44
C LYS A 40 -30.71 -20.17 7.28
N LYS A 41 -30.75 -21.08 6.31
CA LYS A 41 -30.08 -20.89 5.02
C LYS A 41 -30.56 -19.54 4.42
N PRO A 42 -29.66 -18.62 4.04
CA PRO A 42 -30.10 -17.38 3.41
C PRO A 42 -30.82 -17.73 2.11
N THR A 43 -32.13 -17.50 2.07
CA THR A 43 -32.90 -17.61 0.83
C THR A 43 -32.35 -16.58 -0.14
N LYS A 44 -31.60 -17.04 -1.15
CA LYS A 44 -31.18 -16.20 -2.26
C LYS A 44 -32.44 -15.75 -2.98
N ILE A 45 -32.89 -14.52 -2.70
CA ILE A 45 -33.98 -13.88 -3.43
C ILE A 45 -33.49 -13.74 -4.88
N LYS A 46 -34.08 -14.50 -5.80
CA LYS A 46 -33.81 -14.39 -7.23
C LYS A 46 -34.66 -13.24 -7.77
N TYR A 47 -34.01 -12.16 -8.19
CA TYR A 47 -34.69 -11.06 -8.88
C TYR A 47 -34.87 -11.43 -10.36
N ALA A 48 -36.01 -11.05 -10.95
CA ALA A 48 -36.21 -11.18 -12.39
C ALA A 48 -35.21 -10.30 -13.13
N ARG A 49 -34.82 -10.69 -14.35
CA ARG A 49 -33.88 -9.93 -15.18
C ARG A 49 -34.45 -8.52 -15.44
N GLY A 50 -33.75 -7.49 -14.97
CA GLY A 50 -34.18 -6.08 -15.04
C GLY A 50 -34.71 -5.50 -13.72
N GLN A 51 -35.01 -6.33 -12.72
CA GLN A 51 -35.34 -5.86 -11.37
C GLN A 51 -34.07 -5.72 -10.54
N TYR A 52 -33.37 -4.60 -10.72
CA TYR A 52 -32.35 -4.20 -9.75
C TYR A 52 -33.04 -3.76 -8.47
N ARG A 53 -32.45 -4.08 -7.32
CA ARG A 53 -32.80 -3.43 -6.06
C ARG A 53 -32.59 -1.93 -6.22
N SER A 54 -33.66 -1.17 -6.46
CA SER A 54 -33.68 0.26 -6.19
C SER A 54 -33.78 0.46 -4.69
N HIS A 55 -32.75 0.02 -3.94
CA HIS A 55 -32.60 0.47 -2.56
C HIS A 55 -32.22 1.94 -2.64
N GLN A 56 -33.21 2.81 -2.40
CA GLN A 56 -32.89 4.17 -2.03
C GLN A 56 -31.97 4.08 -0.80
N PRO A 57 -30.76 4.64 -0.86
CA PRO A 57 -29.84 4.55 0.25
C PRO A 57 -30.52 5.10 1.50
N THR A 58 -30.61 4.28 2.54
CA THR A 58 -31.11 4.69 3.85
C THR A 58 -30.36 5.94 4.30
N ALA A 59 -31.04 6.88 4.96
CA ALA A 59 -30.44 8.13 5.42
C ALA A 59 -29.11 7.92 6.16
N ALA A 60 -29.00 6.88 7.00
CA ALA A 60 -27.76 6.51 7.68
C ALA A 60 -26.63 6.06 6.74
N ASN A 61 -26.95 5.32 5.67
CA ASN A 61 -25.95 4.90 4.67
C ASN A 61 -25.54 6.06 3.78
N LEU A 62 -26.49 6.96 3.45
CA LEU A 62 -26.22 8.19 2.73
C LEU A 62 -25.32 9.09 3.58
N GLU A 63 -25.62 9.27 4.86
CA GLU A 63 -24.84 10.07 5.80
C GLU A 63 -23.43 9.52 5.99
N LEU A 64 -23.28 8.19 6.18
CA LEU A 64 -21.96 7.54 6.23
C LEU A 64 -21.16 7.74 4.94
N ALA A 65 -21.80 7.58 3.78
CA ALA A 65 -21.13 7.81 2.50
C ALA A 65 -20.75 9.28 2.32
N THR A 66 -21.66 10.20 2.62
CA THR A 66 -21.45 11.64 2.56
C THR A 66 -20.36 12.09 3.53
N GLN A 67 -20.26 11.49 4.71
CA GLN A 67 -19.20 11.76 5.69
C GLN A 67 -17.80 11.42 5.13
N VAL A 68 -17.67 10.37 4.32
CA VAL A 68 -16.39 10.03 3.63
C VAL A 68 -15.99 11.11 2.63
N PHE A 69 -16.95 11.74 1.95
CA PHE A 69 -16.69 12.79 0.96
C PHE A 69 -16.60 14.20 1.57
N ASN A 70 -17.23 14.42 2.73
CA ASN A 70 -17.31 15.73 3.40
C ASN A 70 -16.31 15.90 4.56
N ALA A 71 -15.70 14.81 5.05
CA ALA A 71 -14.57 14.93 5.96
C ALA A 71 -13.54 15.82 5.25
N ALA A 72 -13.34 17.03 5.76
CA ALA A 72 -12.48 18.03 5.17
C ALA A 72 -11.20 17.32 4.76
N GLN A 73 -10.98 17.18 3.46
CA GLN A 73 -9.75 16.62 2.94
C GLN A 73 -8.68 17.68 3.19
N ILE A 74 -8.25 17.82 4.46
CA ILE A 74 -6.89 18.18 4.78
C ILE A 74 -6.11 17.24 3.88
N PRO A 75 -5.42 17.73 2.83
CA PRO A 75 -4.79 16.85 1.87
C PRO A 75 -3.94 15.90 2.72
N PRO A 76 -4.26 14.59 2.76
CA PRO A 76 -3.60 13.68 3.67
C PRO A 76 -2.14 13.75 3.24
N THR A 77 -1.39 14.49 4.02
CA THR A 77 -0.02 14.77 3.67
C THR A 77 0.66 13.46 3.97
N ALA A 78 0.84 12.66 2.93
CA ALA A 78 1.44 11.35 3.07
C ALA A 78 2.81 11.55 3.69
N GLU A 79 2.97 10.97 4.87
CA GLU A 79 4.21 11.00 5.62
C GLU A 79 4.96 9.71 5.34
N TYR A 80 6.27 9.86 5.18
CA TYR A 80 7.16 8.76 4.88
C TYR A 80 8.28 8.72 5.90
N LYS A 81 8.72 7.50 6.22
CA LYS A 81 9.75 7.28 7.23
C LYS A 81 10.71 6.21 6.76
N TYR A 82 11.99 6.40 7.08
CA TYR A 82 12.98 5.34 7.01
C TYR A 82 12.99 4.56 8.31
N LEU A 83 12.84 3.25 8.19
CA LEU A 83 13.09 2.30 9.29
C LEU A 83 14.36 1.54 9.02
N TYR A 84 15.15 1.37 10.08
CA TYR A 84 16.44 0.72 10.01
C TYR A 84 16.42 -0.60 10.77
N PHE A 85 17.02 -1.62 10.15
CA PHE A 85 17.10 -2.97 10.69
C PHE A 85 18.53 -3.49 10.60
N PRO A 86 18.99 -4.27 11.60
CA PRO A 86 20.32 -4.84 11.58
C PRO A 86 20.44 -5.88 10.46
N CYS A 87 21.63 -5.94 9.88
CA CYS A 87 22.00 -6.92 8.86
C CYS A 87 23.45 -7.36 9.06
N ASN A 88 23.76 -8.60 8.68
CA ASN A 88 25.13 -9.10 8.81
C ASN A 88 26.02 -8.73 7.61
N LYS A 89 25.42 -8.39 6.46
CA LYS A 89 26.14 -8.09 5.24
C LYS A 89 25.34 -7.17 4.33
N ARG A 90 26.04 -6.42 3.48
CA ARG A 90 25.39 -5.63 2.44
C ARG A 90 24.69 -6.56 1.44
N MET A 91 23.44 -6.25 1.14
CA MET A 91 22.59 -7.03 0.23
C MET A 91 22.07 -6.17 -0.92
N LYS A 92 21.85 -6.79 -2.09
CA LYS A 92 21.17 -6.13 -3.20
C LYS A 92 19.69 -5.92 -2.86
N PRO A 93 19.04 -4.84 -3.33
CA PRO A 93 17.62 -4.58 -3.08
C PRO A 93 16.70 -5.76 -3.39
N SER A 94 16.96 -6.51 -4.48
CA SER A 94 16.18 -7.69 -4.85
C SER A 94 16.20 -8.79 -3.77
N VAL A 95 17.37 -9.03 -3.17
CA VAL A 95 17.52 -10.06 -2.13
C VAL A 95 16.90 -9.59 -0.82
N ILE A 96 16.98 -8.28 -0.51
CA ILE A 96 16.26 -7.69 0.64
C ILE A 96 14.76 -7.94 0.48
N ARG A 97 14.19 -7.58 -0.69
CA ARG A 97 12.77 -7.78 -0.99
C ARG A 97 12.34 -9.24 -0.92
N GLN A 98 13.17 -10.17 -1.40
CA GLN A 98 12.90 -11.61 -1.26
C GLN A 98 12.82 -12.04 0.21
N LYS A 99 13.74 -11.56 1.06
CA LYS A 99 13.71 -11.85 2.50
C LYS A 99 12.53 -11.23 3.21
N LEU A 100 12.13 -10.01 2.83
CA LEU A 100 10.92 -9.37 3.35
C LEU A 100 9.67 -10.22 3.09
N THR A 101 9.56 -10.82 1.90
CA THR A 101 8.46 -11.76 1.61
C THR A 101 8.48 -12.98 2.54
N LEU A 102 9.66 -13.52 2.86
CA LEU A 102 9.78 -14.67 3.78
C LEU A 102 9.34 -14.33 5.21
N VAL A 103 9.51 -13.07 5.63
CA VAL A 103 9.02 -12.56 6.93
C VAL A 103 7.51 -12.26 6.88
N GLY A 104 6.87 -12.35 5.71
CA GLY A 104 5.45 -12.01 5.52
C GLY A 104 5.19 -10.50 5.37
N VAL A 105 6.23 -9.71 5.08
CA VAL A 105 6.09 -8.28 4.78
C VAL A 105 5.57 -8.10 3.36
N ASP A 106 4.58 -7.23 3.21
CA ASP A 106 4.06 -6.86 1.89
C ASP A 106 5.05 -5.93 1.18
N ASN A 107 5.67 -6.44 0.11
CA ASN A 107 6.64 -5.70 -0.68
C ASN A 107 6.06 -4.48 -1.41
N LEU A 108 4.75 -4.47 -1.70
CA LEU A 108 4.09 -3.35 -2.37
C LEU A 108 4.04 -2.10 -1.49
N ARG A 109 4.02 -2.29 -0.17
CA ARG A 109 4.02 -1.19 0.82
C ARG A 109 5.43 -0.67 1.13
N ILE A 110 6.47 -1.35 0.66
CA ILE A 110 7.87 -0.93 0.82
C ILE A 110 8.27 -0.13 -0.43
N LEU A 111 8.44 1.18 -0.24
CA LEU A 111 8.72 2.12 -1.32
C LEU A 111 10.16 1.99 -1.81
N ASP A 112 11.09 1.82 -0.89
CA ASP A 112 12.50 1.61 -1.17
C ASP A 112 13.13 0.66 -0.14
N ALA A 113 14.14 -0.10 -0.57
CA ALA A 113 14.87 -1.02 0.27
C ALA A 113 16.34 -1.06 -0.15
N HIS A 114 17.24 -0.56 0.69
CA HIS A 114 18.66 -0.54 0.42
C HIS A 114 19.50 -0.73 1.69
N CYS A 115 20.81 -0.91 1.53
CA CYS A 115 21.75 -0.96 2.65
C CYS A 115 22.55 0.34 2.69
N PRO A 116 22.27 1.26 3.63
CA PRO A 116 23.04 2.50 3.79
C PRO A 116 24.46 2.22 4.32
N ASP A 117 24.59 1.25 5.21
CA ASP A 117 25.86 0.78 5.78
C ASP A 117 26.01 -0.75 5.59
N TRP A 118 27.17 -1.30 5.96
CA TRP A 118 27.45 -2.74 5.84
C TRP A 118 26.59 -3.61 6.76
N ASN A 119 26.13 -3.06 7.89
CA ASN A 119 25.39 -3.76 8.92
C ASN A 119 23.92 -3.33 9.08
N THR A 120 23.42 -2.51 8.15
CA THR A 120 22.10 -1.88 8.29
C THR A 120 21.33 -1.98 6.98
N ILE A 121 20.03 -2.26 7.08
CA ILE A 121 19.06 -2.16 5.99
C ILE A 121 18.14 -0.98 6.30
N ALA A 122 17.96 -0.10 5.32
CA ALA A 122 16.99 0.98 5.34
C ALA A 122 15.77 0.61 4.48
N LEU A 123 14.59 0.76 5.06
CA LEU A 123 13.32 0.57 4.37
C LEU A 123 12.55 1.89 4.39
N LEU A 124 12.15 2.39 3.22
CA LEU A 124 11.26 3.55 3.10
C LEU A 124 9.81 3.07 3.07
N ILE A 125 9.00 3.58 3.98
CA ILE A 125 7.58 3.23 4.11
C ILE A 125 6.70 4.45 4.30
N HIS A 126 5.40 4.26 4.12
CA HIS A 126 4.40 5.21 4.61
C HIS A 126 4.22 5.05 6.13
N THR A 127 4.09 6.15 6.87
CA THR A 127 3.99 6.14 8.35
C THR A 127 2.85 5.24 8.84
N ASN A 128 1.70 5.24 8.16
CA ASN A 128 0.56 4.36 8.49
C ASN A 128 0.89 2.85 8.48
N TYR A 129 1.97 2.40 7.82
CA TYR A 129 2.37 1.00 7.77
C TYR A 129 3.44 0.65 8.83
N GLU A 130 3.93 1.62 9.59
CA GLU A 130 5.00 1.41 10.58
C GLU A 130 4.61 0.34 11.62
N THR A 131 3.45 0.47 12.23
CA THR A 131 2.98 -0.46 13.29
C THR A 131 2.86 -1.89 12.77
N ASP A 132 2.25 -2.08 11.59
CA ASP A 132 2.11 -3.40 10.96
C ASP A 132 3.48 -4.01 10.62
N LEU A 133 4.41 -3.19 10.11
CA LEU A 133 5.73 -3.65 9.73
C LEU A 133 6.54 -4.08 10.96
N LEU A 134 6.52 -3.27 12.02
CA LEU A 134 7.19 -3.58 13.29
C LEU A 134 6.60 -4.83 13.93
N ALA A 135 5.27 -5.03 13.89
CA ALA A 135 4.65 -6.25 14.40
C ALA A 135 5.15 -7.51 13.69
N LYS A 136 5.30 -7.48 12.36
CA LYS A 136 5.84 -8.59 11.57
C LYS A 136 7.30 -8.89 11.90
N PHE A 137 8.12 -7.85 12.02
CA PHE A 137 9.52 -8.02 12.39
C PHE A 137 9.69 -8.51 13.84
N HIS A 138 8.86 -8.01 14.77
CA HIS A 138 8.85 -8.48 16.15
C HIS A 138 8.46 -9.96 16.25
N ALA A 139 7.46 -10.40 15.47
CA ALA A 139 7.12 -11.83 15.36
C ALA A 139 8.29 -12.69 14.85
N ALA A 140 9.14 -12.11 13.98
CA ALA A 140 10.38 -12.73 13.51
C ALA A 140 11.59 -12.50 14.45
N LYS A 141 11.39 -11.93 15.64
CA LYS A 141 12.44 -11.60 16.63
C LYS A 141 13.51 -10.63 16.11
N VAL A 142 13.13 -9.75 15.20
CA VAL A 142 13.99 -8.69 14.66
C VAL A 142 13.50 -7.36 15.20
N ASN A 143 14.40 -6.64 15.88
CA ASN A 143 14.12 -5.31 16.41
C ASN A 143 14.63 -4.25 15.43
N SER A 144 13.90 -3.13 15.34
CA SER A 144 14.39 -1.94 14.66
C SER A 144 15.55 -1.31 15.44
N ILE A 145 16.42 -0.60 14.74
CA ILE A 145 17.56 0.11 15.32
C ILE A 145 17.42 1.61 15.08
N THR A 146 17.91 2.41 16.03
CA THR A 146 18.09 3.85 15.82
C THR A 146 19.36 4.06 15.01
N TYR A 147 19.23 4.67 13.84
CA TYR A 147 20.33 4.91 12.94
C TYR A 147 20.21 6.34 12.39
N ASP A 148 21.25 7.14 12.60
CA ASP A 148 21.37 8.47 11.99
C ASP A 148 22.23 8.39 10.74
N TYR A 149 21.63 8.67 9.58
CA TYR A 149 22.33 8.62 8.31
C TYR A 149 23.52 9.60 8.25
N CYS A 150 23.41 10.73 8.93
CA CYS A 150 24.39 11.81 8.86
C CYS A 150 25.52 11.67 9.89
N ASP A 151 25.50 10.63 10.72
CA ASP A 151 26.56 10.43 11.71
C ASP A 151 27.89 10.12 10.99
N PRO A 152 28.94 10.93 11.20
CA PRO A 152 30.25 10.74 10.59
C PRO A 152 30.92 9.38 10.90
N ILE A 153 30.45 8.65 11.92
CA ILE A 153 30.90 7.28 12.23
C ILE A 153 30.53 6.29 11.11
N HIS A 154 29.49 6.58 10.31
CA HIS A 154 29.06 5.71 9.22
C HIS A 154 29.93 5.84 7.96
N LEU A 155 30.72 6.91 7.81
CA LEU A 155 31.68 7.02 6.70
C LEU A 155 33.01 6.35 7.03
N ARG A 156 33.05 5.02 6.91
CA ARG A 156 34.19 4.15 7.30
C ARG A 156 35.23 3.92 6.21
N ASP A 157 35.08 4.55 5.06
CA ASP A 157 36.01 4.38 3.94
C ASP A 157 37.37 5.00 4.28
N GLN A 158 38.45 4.21 4.13
CA GLN A 158 39.82 4.66 4.38
C GLN A 158 40.19 5.89 3.54
N ARG A 159 39.62 6.04 2.35
CA ARG A 159 39.82 7.20 1.46
C ARG A 159 39.29 8.51 2.05
N HIS A 160 38.45 8.42 3.08
CA HIS A 160 37.83 9.55 3.76
C HIS A 160 38.23 9.63 5.23
N ALA A 161 39.21 8.82 5.66
CA ALA A 161 39.68 8.80 7.04
C ALA A 161 40.23 10.17 7.48
N SER A 162 40.95 10.85 6.58
CA SER A 162 41.57 12.17 6.81
C SER A 162 40.59 13.36 6.75
N LEU A 163 39.35 13.16 6.30
CA LEU A 163 38.37 14.25 6.26
C LEU A 163 37.95 14.68 7.66
N SER A 164 37.69 15.98 7.81
CA SER A 164 37.11 16.55 9.03
C SER A 164 35.70 16.00 9.27
N ARG A 165 35.20 16.15 10.49
CA ARG A 165 33.86 15.68 10.86
C ARG A 165 32.77 16.32 10.00
N GLU A 166 32.89 17.61 9.72
CA GLU A 166 31.92 18.37 8.93
C GLU A 166 31.91 17.92 7.46
N GLU A 167 33.08 17.74 6.85
CA GLU A 167 33.20 17.23 5.48
C GLU A 167 32.60 15.81 5.34
N LYS A 168 32.78 14.97 6.36
CA LYS A 168 32.17 13.62 6.41
C LYS A 168 30.64 13.72 6.42
N VAL A 169 30.07 14.61 7.22
CA VAL A 169 28.62 14.86 7.28
C VAL A 169 28.10 15.37 5.94
N THR A 170 28.75 16.35 5.33
CA THR A 170 28.39 16.87 4.00
C THR A 170 28.39 15.77 2.95
N LYS A 171 29.39 14.88 2.99
CA LYS A 171 29.49 13.76 2.06
C LYS A 171 28.42 12.70 2.30
N LEU A 172 28.09 12.40 3.55
CA LEU A 172 26.99 11.50 3.89
C LEU A 172 25.64 12.06 3.43
N ASN A 173 25.40 13.36 3.60
CA ASN A 173 24.22 14.03 3.05
C ASN A 173 24.14 13.89 1.52
N GLN A 174 25.27 14.08 0.83
CA GLN A 174 25.32 13.89 -0.62
C GLN A 174 25.03 12.43 -1.02
N ILE A 175 25.56 11.45 -0.28
CA ILE A 175 25.30 10.02 -0.52
C ILE A 175 23.83 9.70 -0.28
N PHE A 176 23.26 10.19 0.83
CA PHE A 176 21.85 10.04 1.16
C PHE A 176 20.96 10.55 0.03
N LYS A 177 21.22 11.79 -0.39
CA LYS A 177 20.50 12.46 -1.46
C LYS A 177 20.58 11.69 -2.78
N ASN A 178 21.78 11.25 -3.19
CA ASN A 178 21.96 10.44 -4.39
C ASN A 178 21.19 9.11 -4.32
N ASN A 179 21.15 8.47 -3.16
CA ASN A 179 20.38 7.24 -2.96
C ASN A 179 18.88 7.51 -3.04
N LEU A 180 18.38 8.56 -2.38
CA LEU A 180 16.99 8.99 -2.46
C LEU A 180 16.56 9.28 -3.91
N LEU A 181 17.36 10.06 -4.63
CA LEU A 181 17.14 10.40 -6.04
C LEU A 181 17.11 9.15 -6.93
N ARG A 182 17.99 8.18 -6.68
CA ARG A 182 17.97 6.88 -7.34
C ARG A 182 16.68 6.12 -7.02
N SER A 183 16.26 6.06 -5.77
CA SER A 183 15.02 5.38 -5.37
C SER A 183 13.79 6.00 -6.02
N LEU A 184 13.70 7.33 -6.05
CA LEU A 184 12.63 8.08 -6.73
C LEU A 184 12.52 7.76 -8.23
N SER A 185 13.66 7.52 -8.90
CA SER A 185 13.67 7.17 -10.33
C SER A 185 12.98 5.84 -10.65
N PHE A 186 12.89 4.93 -9.68
CA PHE A 186 12.26 3.62 -9.85
C PHE A 186 10.78 3.60 -9.40
N MET A 187 10.33 4.62 -8.67
CA MET A 187 8.95 4.70 -8.19
C MET A 187 7.99 5.11 -9.31
N ARG A 188 6.76 4.58 -9.25
CA ARG A 188 5.68 5.00 -10.16
C ARG A 188 5.30 6.46 -9.90
N TYR A 189 4.82 7.15 -10.94
CA TYR A 189 4.57 8.59 -10.91
C TYR A 189 3.76 9.09 -9.70
N PRO A 190 2.61 8.50 -9.31
CA PRO A 190 1.83 9.01 -8.17
C PRO A 190 2.59 8.92 -6.85
N THR A 191 3.27 7.80 -6.63
CA THR A 191 4.08 7.55 -5.44
C THR A 191 5.32 8.44 -5.42
N CYS A 192 6.03 8.51 -6.55
CA CYS A 192 7.19 9.38 -6.74
C CYS A 192 6.84 10.84 -6.41
N HIS A 193 5.76 11.37 -6.99
CA HIS A 193 5.30 12.73 -6.74
C HIS A 193 5.05 13.03 -5.26
N SER A 194 4.35 12.12 -4.57
CA SER A 194 4.05 12.28 -3.15
C SER A 194 5.30 12.22 -2.27
N VAL A 195 6.18 11.25 -2.52
CA VAL A 195 7.43 11.07 -1.78
C VAL A 195 8.39 12.24 -2.01
N SER A 196 8.54 12.70 -3.26
CA SER A 196 9.39 13.85 -3.58
C SER A 196 8.89 15.14 -2.92
N LYS A 197 7.57 15.38 -2.91
CA LYS A 197 6.98 16.51 -2.17
C LYS A 197 7.25 16.44 -0.68
N PHE A 198 7.19 15.25 -0.08
CA PHE A 198 7.51 15.07 1.32
C PHE A 198 8.97 15.44 1.62
N PHE A 199 9.93 14.93 0.84
CA PHE A 199 11.34 15.25 1.06
C PHE A 199 11.72 16.69 0.70
N HIS A 200 10.96 17.34 -0.19
CA HIS A 200 11.12 18.77 -0.45
C HIS A 200 10.69 19.62 0.76
N ARG A 201 9.59 19.28 1.43
CA ARG A 201 9.17 19.96 2.68
C ARG A 201 10.15 19.76 3.84
N GLN A 202 10.91 18.67 3.82
CA GLN A 202 11.99 18.40 4.77
C GLN A 202 13.32 19.06 4.38
N GLU A 203 13.32 19.91 3.34
CA GLU A 203 14.49 20.63 2.82
C GLU A 203 15.64 19.73 2.34
N ILE A 204 15.36 18.45 2.10
CA ILE A 204 16.35 17.47 1.59
C ILE A 204 16.52 17.61 0.06
N LEU A 205 15.42 17.92 -0.65
CA LEU A 205 15.40 18.13 -2.10
C LEU A 205 15.19 19.60 -2.44
N THR A 206 15.97 20.11 -3.40
CA THR A 206 15.75 21.47 -3.92
C THR A 206 14.56 21.49 -4.89
N THR A 207 14.00 22.67 -5.13
CA THR A 207 12.88 22.85 -6.06
C THR A 207 13.24 22.40 -7.48
N GLU A 208 14.45 22.74 -7.94
CA GLU A 208 14.94 22.35 -9.27
C GLU A 208 15.00 20.83 -9.44
N GLU A 209 15.49 20.12 -8.42
CA GLU A 209 15.56 18.66 -8.44
C GLU A 209 14.18 18.04 -8.45
N LEU A 210 13.25 18.56 -7.64
CA LEU A 210 11.86 18.12 -7.63
C LEU A 210 11.23 18.26 -9.03
N GLU A 211 11.35 19.43 -9.65
CA GLU A 211 10.77 19.71 -10.97
C GLU A 211 11.38 18.82 -12.07
N SER A 212 12.70 18.63 -12.04
CA SER A 212 13.40 17.78 -13.01
C SER A 212 12.87 16.34 -13.02
N TYR A 213 12.56 15.78 -11.83
CA TYR A 213 12.04 14.42 -11.67
C TYR A 213 10.58 14.30 -12.09
N LEU A 214 9.75 15.29 -11.74
CA LEU A 214 8.34 15.29 -12.15
C LEU A 214 8.19 15.39 -13.66
N HIS A 215 9.03 16.17 -14.33
CA HIS A 215 9.03 16.30 -15.79
C HIS A 215 9.52 15.03 -16.49
N ASN A 216 10.67 14.47 -16.08
CA ASN A 216 11.26 13.30 -16.75
C ASN A 216 10.37 12.05 -16.68
N SER A 217 9.68 11.84 -15.55
CA SER A 217 8.83 10.65 -15.35
C SER A 217 7.52 10.73 -16.14
N LYS A 218 6.89 11.92 -16.19
CA LYS A 218 5.64 12.15 -16.94
C LYS A 218 5.87 12.05 -18.45
N GLN A 219 6.97 12.59 -18.96
CA GLN A 219 7.24 12.65 -20.39
C GLN A 219 7.61 11.28 -20.98
N LYS A 220 8.41 10.47 -20.26
CA LYS A 220 8.73 9.09 -20.68
C LYS A 220 7.51 8.17 -20.64
N GLN A 221 6.72 8.22 -19.57
CA GLN A 221 5.53 7.37 -19.46
C GLN A 221 4.46 7.72 -20.50
N ILE A 222 4.26 9.01 -20.81
CA ILE A 222 3.34 9.43 -21.87
C ILE A 222 3.88 9.02 -23.26
N ALA A 223 5.18 9.22 -23.52
CA ALA A 223 5.79 8.83 -24.79
C ALA A 223 5.75 7.32 -25.04
N ASP A 224 5.92 6.49 -24.00
CA ASP A 224 5.82 5.03 -24.10
C ASP A 224 4.37 4.55 -24.27
N ALA A 225 3.40 5.22 -23.62
CA ALA A 225 1.98 4.87 -23.72
C ALA A 225 1.31 5.37 -25.02
N PHE A 226 1.80 6.48 -25.55
CA PHE A 226 1.31 7.12 -26.78
C PHE A 226 2.49 7.53 -27.66
N PRO A 227 3.15 6.57 -28.35
CA PRO A 227 4.18 6.92 -29.30
C PRO A 227 3.57 7.80 -30.41
N PRO A 228 4.25 8.88 -30.82
CA PRO A 228 3.77 9.68 -31.94
C PRO A 228 3.75 8.80 -33.20
N ASN A 229 2.58 8.71 -33.86
CA ASN A 229 2.46 8.02 -35.15
C ASN A 229 3.50 8.60 -36.11
N ALA A 230 4.48 7.78 -36.49
CA ALA A 230 5.43 8.16 -37.51
C ALA A 230 4.68 8.26 -38.86
N THR A 231 4.46 9.49 -39.32
CA THR A 231 4.02 9.75 -40.70
C THR A 231 5.04 9.14 -41.65
N ASN A 232 4.63 8.08 -42.35
CA ASN A 232 5.45 7.31 -43.26
C ASN A 232 5.76 8.16 -44.51
N ASN A 233 6.85 8.93 -44.48
CA ASN A 233 7.45 9.50 -45.70
C ASN A 233 8.55 8.54 -46.18
N GLN A 234 8.15 7.55 -46.98
CA GLN A 234 9.08 6.77 -47.78
C GLN A 234 9.56 7.61 -48.98
N PRO A 235 10.88 7.74 -49.22
CA PRO A 235 11.38 8.24 -50.49
C PRO A 235 11.24 7.16 -51.57
N SER A 236 10.69 7.57 -52.71
CA SER A 236 10.51 6.79 -53.92
C SER A 236 11.85 6.36 -54.54
N SER A 237 12.07 5.05 -54.69
CA SER A 237 13.03 4.48 -55.64
C SER A 237 12.33 3.50 -56.56
N SER A 238 12.35 3.85 -57.84
CA SER A 238 11.90 3.11 -59.01
C SER A 238 12.65 1.79 -59.23
N SER A 239 11.93 0.70 -59.52
CA SER A 239 12.17 -0.18 -60.70
C SER A 239 11.26 -1.42 -60.70
N SER A 240 10.28 -1.42 -61.63
CA SER A 240 9.87 -2.52 -62.53
C SER A 240 9.94 -3.99 -62.07
N SER A 241 8.79 -4.68 -62.04
CA SER A 241 8.41 -5.71 -63.05
C SER A 241 7.07 -6.42 -62.75
N SER A 242 6.34 -6.64 -63.85
CA SER A 242 5.32 -7.67 -64.10
C SER A 242 3.89 -7.52 -63.54
N GLN A 243 3.00 -7.28 -64.50
CA GLN A 243 1.55 -7.38 -64.45
C GLN A 243 1.12 -8.86 -64.40
N GLU A 244 0.12 -9.19 -63.59
CA GLU A 244 -0.88 -10.18 -63.99
C GLU A 244 -2.22 -9.87 -63.30
N ALA A 245 -3.25 -9.75 -64.12
CA ALA A 245 -4.59 -9.34 -63.76
C ALA A 245 -5.42 -10.55 -63.28
N LEU A 246 -6.17 -10.39 -62.20
CA LEU A 246 -7.42 -11.13 -62.00
C LEU A 246 -8.50 -10.21 -61.41
N GLN A 247 -9.68 -10.35 -61.99
CA GLN A 247 -10.81 -9.44 -62.02
C GLN A 247 -11.89 -9.84 -61.00
N SER A 248 -12.47 -8.83 -60.32
CA SER A 248 -13.86 -8.73 -59.78
C SER A 248 -14.29 -9.60 -58.58
N PRO A 249 -15.36 -9.23 -57.82
CA PRO A 249 -16.41 -8.24 -58.14
C PRO A 249 -16.75 -7.17 -57.08
N ILE A 250 -17.45 -6.16 -57.60
CA ILE A 250 -18.20 -5.05 -56.99
C ILE A 250 -19.31 -5.56 -56.06
N ALA A 251 -19.47 -4.93 -54.90
CA ALA A 251 -20.67 -5.01 -54.07
C ALA A 251 -21.23 -3.60 -53.82
N ALA A 252 -22.55 -3.54 -53.82
CA ALA A 252 -23.40 -2.40 -54.08
C ALA A 252 -23.40 -1.29 -53.01
N SER A 253 -23.69 -0.11 -53.53
CA SER A 253 -24.23 1.07 -52.87
C SER A 253 -25.41 0.74 -51.94
N ASP A 254 -25.54 1.50 -50.85
CA ASP A 254 -26.86 1.80 -50.31
C ASP A 254 -26.99 3.27 -49.95
N THR A 255 -28.21 3.74 -50.18
CA THR A 255 -28.54 5.10 -50.58
C THR A 255 -29.18 5.86 -49.43
N THR A 256 -28.80 7.12 -49.30
CA THR A 256 -29.52 8.19 -48.61
C THR A 256 -31.03 8.11 -48.81
N THR A 257 -31.83 8.21 -47.75
CA THR A 257 -33.24 8.62 -47.90
C THR A 257 -33.59 9.61 -46.78
N GLN A 258 -34.09 10.76 -47.23
CA GLN A 258 -34.65 11.86 -46.45
C GLN A 258 -36.11 11.59 -46.06
N LEU A 259 -36.55 12.36 -45.05
CA LEU A 259 -37.91 12.66 -44.57
C LEU A 259 -38.63 11.56 -43.77
#